data_AF-U7D815-F1
#
_entry.id   AF-U7D815-F1
#
_cell.length_a   1.000
_cell.length_b   1.000
_cell.length_c   1.000
_cell.angle_alpha   90.00
_cell.angle_beta   90.00
_cell.angle_gamma   90.00
#
_symmetry.space_group_name_H-M   'P 1'
#
loop_
_entity.id
_entity.type
_entity.pdbx_description
1 polymer ?
#
loop_
_entity_poly.entity_id
_entity_poly.type
_entity_poly.pdbx_seq_one_letter_code
_entity_poly.pdbx_strand_id
1 'polypeptide(L)' 'MNKDVIRAVKEHERVMAKLQELYLELYSHDGFGQLRLEMRFMKKGQKEVLINCGKEYRYVLPYEKSSDSSS' A
#
# COMPACT_ATOMS: atom_id res chain seq x y z
N MET A 1 -6.72 -4.29 22.68
CA MET A 1 -5.89 -4.14 21.46
C MET A 1 -5.05 -2.88 21.59
N ASN A 2 -3.76 -2.94 21.29
CA ASN A 2 -2.83 -1.82 21.42
C ASN A 2 -3.16 -0.69 20.43
N LYS A 3 -3.04 0.58 20.83
CA LYS A 3 -3.37 1.75 20.00
C LYS A 3 -2.56 1.81 18.70
N ASP A 4 -1.30 1.36 18.75
CA ASP A 4 -0.39 1.34 17.61
C ASP A 4 -0.83 0.34 16.53
N VAL A 5 -1.32 -0.82 16.96
CA VAL A 5 -1.89 -1.84 16.06
C VAL A 5 -3.15 -1.31 15.37
N ILE A 6 -4.02 -0.62 16.11
CA ILE A 6 -5.24 -0.02 15.55
C ILE A 6 -4.90 1.03 14.48
N ARG A 7 -3.88 1.85 14.73
CA ARG A 7 -3.40 2.85 13.76
C ARG A 7 -2.85 2.18 12.51
N ALA A 8 -2.00 1.16 12.67
CA ALA A 8 -1.44 0.43 11.53
C ALA A 8 -2.55 -0.17 10.65
N VAL A 9 -3.54 -0.84 11.25
CA VAL A 9 -4.69 -1.41 10.52
C VAL A 9 -5.41 -0.35 9.70
N LYS A 10 -5.72 0.81 10.30
CA LYS A 10 -6.40 1.90 9.58
C LYS A 10 -5.61 2.46 8.39
N GLU A 11 -4.30 2.58 8.52
CA GLU A 11 -3.47 3.06 7.40
C GLU A 11 -3.41 2.01 6.27
N HIS A 12 -3.41 0.71 6.61
CA HIS A 12 -3.52 -0.36 5.62
C HIS A 12 -4.89 -0.37 4.91
N GLU A 13 -5.98 -0.16 5.65
CA GLU A 13 -7.33 -0.06 5.07
C GLU A 13 -7.42 1.06 4.03
N ARG A 14 -6.77 2.21 4.26
CA ARG A 14 -6.72 3.31 3.29
C ARG A 14 -6.01 2.93 1.99
N VAL A 15 -4.89 2.20 2.09
CA VAL A 15 -4.16 1.72 0.90
C VAL A 15 -5.02 0.74 0.11
N MET A 16 -5.66 -0.22 0.79
CA MET A 16 -6.52 -1.21 0.15
C MET A 16 -7.74 -0.56 -0.52
N ALA A 17 -8.39 0.38 0.16
CA ALA A 17 -9.52 1.13 -0.39
C ALA A 17 -9.11 1.89 -1.66
N LYS A 18 -7.95 2.56 -1.65
CA LYS A 18 -7.48 3.28 -2.84
C LYS A 18 -7.10 2.35 -3.98
N LEU A 19 -6.50 1.20 -3.68
CA LEU A 19 -6.16 0.20 -4.69
C LEU A 19 -7.42 -0.36 -5.37
N GLN A 20 -8.46 -0.65 -4.58
CA GLN A 20 -9.75 -1.12 -5.09
C GLN A 20 -10.43 -0.06 -5.96
N GLU A 21 -10.45 1.20 -5.51
CA GLU A 21 -10.98 2.32 -6.29
C GLU A 21 -10.30 2.42 -7.66
N LEU A 22 -8.96 2.51 -7.68
CA LEU A 22 -8.17 2.63 -8.91
C LEU A 22 -8.35 1.42 -9.82
N TYR A 23 -8.47 0.22 -9.26
CA TYR A 23 -8.73 -0.99 -10.05
C TYR A 23 -10.10 -0.93 -10.74
N LEU A 24 -11.15 -0.51 -10.02
CA LEU A 24 -12.50 -0.39 -10.58
C LEU A 24 -12.58 0.70 -11.65
N GLU A 25 -11.90 1.82 -11.44
CA GLU A 25 -11.73 2.87 -12.46
C GLU A 25 -11.07 2.29 -13.72
N LEU A 26 -9.94 1.59 -13.56
CA LEU A 26 -9.22 0.98 -14.68
C LEU A 26 -10.06 -0.06 -15.43
N TYR A 27 -10.78 -0.89 -14.69
CA TYR A 27 -11.64 -1.95 -15.24
C TYR A 27 -12.82 -1.37 -16.03
N SER A 28 -13.36 -0.23 -15.59
CA SER A 28 -14.49 0.43 -16.26
C SER A 28 -14.06 1.27 -17.47
N HIS A 29 -12.76 1.52 -17.61
CA HIS A 29 -12.20 2.29 -18.73
C HIS A 29 -12.12 1.43 -20.00
N ASP A 30 -12.69 1.93 -21.09
CA ASP A 30 -12.56 1.33 -22.42
C ASP A 30 -11.20 1.73 -23.02
N GLY A 31 -10.17 0.93 -22.74
CA GLY A 31 -8.81 1.19 -23.22
C GLY A 31 -7.72 0.47 -22.42
N PHE A 32 -6.46 0.78 -22.75
CA PHE A 32 -5.32 0.31 -21.97
C PHE A 32 -5.13 1.16 -20.72
N GLY A 33 -5.18 0.51 -19.57
CA GLY A 33 -4.87 1.10 -18.28
C GLY A 33 -3.73 0.34 -17.59
N GLN A 34 -2.92 1.04 -16.81
CA GLN A 34 -1.86 0.43 -16.02
C GLN A 34 -1.95 0.83 -14.55
N LEU A 35 -1.98 -0.17 -13.67
CA LEU A 35 -1.86 -0.03 -12.23
C LEU A 35 -0.56 -0.70 -11.78
N ARG A 36 0.34 0.06 -11.14
CA ARG A 36 1.58 -0.45 -10.54
C ARG A 36 1.55 -0.25 -9.04
N LEU A 37 1.92 -1.29 -8.31
CA LEU A 37 2.13 -1.26 -6.86
C LEU A 37 3.60 -1.55 -6.58
N GLU A 38 4.31 -0.59 -6.00
CA GLU A 38 5.70 -0.76 -5.57
C GLU A 38 5.78 -0.67 -4.05
N MET A 39 6.56 -1.56 -3.44
CA MET A 39 6.83 -1.53 -2.00
C MET A 39 8.32 -1.50 -1.75
N ARG A 40 8.78 -0.56 -0.93
CA ARG A 40 10.19 -0.39 -0.59
C ARG A 40 10.38 -0.35 0.91
N PHE A 41 11.33 -1.14 1.41
CA PHE A 41 11.73 -1.05 2.80
C PHE A 41 12.41 0.29 3.06
N MET A 42 11.92 1.01 4.05
CA MET A 42 12.54 2.24 4.53
C MET A 42 13.37 1.97 5.78
N LYS A 43 14.21 2.94 6.12
CA LYS A 43 14.90 2.97 7.42
C LYS A 43 13.86 3.06 8.55
N LYS A 44 14.18 2.55 9.74
CA LYS A 44 13.35 2.60 10.97
C LYS A 44 12.06 1.75 10.97
N GLY A 45 12.05 0.61 10.27
CA GLY A 45 10.91 -0.32 10.35
C GLY A 45 9.64 0.26 9.73
N GLN A 46 9.79 0.98 8.62
CA GLN A 46 8.68 1.48 7.82
C GLN A 46 8.77 0.89 6.41
N LYS A 47 7.64 0.81 5.72
CA LYS A 47 7.56 0.40 4.32
C LYS A 47 6.85 1.50 3.55
N GLU A 48 7.51 1.98 2.50
CA GLU A 48 6.89 2.87 1.53
C GLU A 48 6.06 2.01 0.56
N VAL A 49 4.83 2.44 0.31
CA VAL A 49 3.92 1.84 -0.67
C VAL A 49 3.55 2.92 -1.67
N LEU A 50 3.90 2.69 -2.93
CA LEU A 50 3.61 3.57 -4.06
C LEU A 50 2.58 2.90 -4.96
N ILE A 51 1.48 3.59 -5.23
CA ILE A 51 0.46 3.17 -6.20
C ILE A 51 0.50 4.14 -7.39
N ASN A 52 0.71 3.63 -8.59
CA ASN A 52 0.79 4.43 -9.81
C ASN A 52 -0.27 3.97 -10.82
N CYS A 53 -1.20 4.88 -11.14
CA CYS A 53 -2.29 4.65 -12.09
C CYS A 53 -2.58 5.95 -12.86
N GLY A 54 -1.58 6.46 -13.60
CA GLY A 54 -1.58 7.81 -14.18
C GLY A 54 -1.29 8.93 -13.17
N LYS A 55 -1.62 8.74 -11.90
CA LYS A 55 -1.19 9.54 -10.75
C LYS A 55 -0.44 8.67 -9.74
N GLU A 56 0.59 9.23 -9.10
CA GLU A 56 1.33 8.57 -8.02
C GLU A 56 0.68 8.89 -6.66
N TYR A 57 0.40 7.84 -5.90
CA TYR A 57 -0.06 7.90 -4.52
C TYR A 57 0.98 7.23 -3.63
N ARG A 58 1.38 7.90 -2.55
CA ARG A 58 2.44 7.43 -1.65
C ARG A 58 1.93 7.27 -0.23
N TYR A 59 2.24 6.13 0.37
CA TYR A 59 1.88 5.79 1.73
C TYR A 59 3.13 5.29 2.47
N VAL A 60 3.25 5.65 3.75
CA VAL A 60 4.32 5.16 4.62
C VAL A 60 3.66 4.42 5.77
N LEU A 61 3.86 3.11 5.80
CA LEU A 61 3.24 2.22 6.77
C LEU A 61 4.29 1.73 7.77
N PRO A 62 3.97 1.62 9.07
CA PRO A 62 4.83 0.92 10.01
C PRO A 62 4.92 -0.56 9.59
N TYR A 63 6.13 -1.09 9.56
CA TYR A 63 6.42 -2.48 9.24
C TYR A 63 7.12 -3.11 10.44
N GLU A 64 6.37 -3.90 11.20
CA GLU A 64 6.98 -4.78 12.19
C GLU A 64 7.60 -5.95 11.45
N LYS A 65 8.93 -6.03 11.48
CA LYS A 65 9.65 -7.20 10.96
C LYS A 65 9.25 -8.36 11.86
N SER A 66 8.26 -9.16 11.43
CA SER A 66 8.06 -10.50 11.97
C SER A 66 9.39 -11.22 11.75
N SER A 67 10.13 -11.41 12.83
CA SER A 67 11.48 -11.97 12.90
C SER A 67 11.72 -12.98 11.76
N ASP A 68 12.62 -12.60 10.85
CA ASP A 68 13.40 -13.46 9.96
C ASP A 68 12.81 -14.83 9.61
N SER A 69 12.23 -14.95 8.41
CA SER A 69 12.35 -16.17 7.61
C SER A 69 13.37 -15.90 6.51
N SER A 70 14.61 -15.58 6.89
CA SER A 70 15.75 -15.69 5.98
C SER A 70 16.06 -17.19 5.85
N SER A 71 15.78 -17.76 4.69
CA SER A 71 16.32 -19.05 4.25
C SER A 71 17.49 -18.80 3.31
#